data_AF-A0A7X9GPY8-F1
#
_entry.id   AF-A0A7X9GPY8-F1
#
_cell.length_a   1.000
_cell.length_b   1.000
_cell.length_c   1.000
_cell.angle_alpha   90.00
_cell.angle_beta   90.00
_cell.angle_gamma   90.00
#
_symmetry.space_group_name_H-M   'P 1'
#
loop_
_entity.id
_entity.type
_entity.pdbx_description
1 polymer ?
#
loop_
_entity_poly.entity_id
_entity_poly.type
_entity_poly.pdbx_seq_one_letter_code
_entity_poly.pdbx_strand_id
1 'polypeptide(L)'
;MIIRSIKFSGFKNAKERKLAEFEFGPLTRISGENYAGKTTIGEAICWALYGCSLTGNDKADSLLLNKDSKRMYVELDLVDETGTEHILTRERKGTKTTIILDGGPVKQIDLASILPDKNVFLAVFNLEYF
;
A
#
# COMPACT_ATOMS: atom_id res chain seq x y z
N MET A 1 6.09 -3.53 -13.60
CA MET A 1 6.20 -3.32 -12.14
C MET A 1 6.00 -4.64 -11.39
N ILE A 2 6.84 -4.92 -10.40
CA ILE A 2 6.77 -6.05 -9.47
C ILE A 2 6.83 -5.50 -8.04
N ILE A 3 6.05 -6.07 -7.10
CA ILE A 3 6.12 -5.76 -5.67
C ILE A 3 6.85 -6.92 -4.99
N ARG A 4 8.02 -6.67 -4.41
CA ARG A 4 8.87 -7.70 -3.78
C ARG A 4 8.57 -7.89 -2.30
N SER A 5 8.25 -6.82 -1.59
CA SER A 5 7.91 -6.89 -0.18
C SER A 5 7.00 -5.75 0.25
N ILE A 6 6.37 -5.93 1.39
CA ILE A 6 5.59 -4.89 2.07
C ILE A 6 5.89 -4.93 3.56
N LYS A 7 6.05 -3.74 4.16
CA LYS A 7 5.95 -3.51 5.61
C LYS A 7 4.83 -2.54 5.89
N PHE A 8 3.95 -2.83 6.84
CA PHE A 8 2.88 -1.91 7.20
C PHE A 8 2.46 -1.95 8.66
N SER A 9 1.92 -0.85 9.17
CA SER A 9 1.28 -0.77 10.48
C SER A 9 0.20 0.32 10.54
N GLY A 10 -0.71 0.21 11.51
CA GLY A 10 -1.79 1.18 11.73
C GLY A 10 -3.00 1.02 10.83
N PHE A 11 -3.19 -0.15 10.22
CA PHE A 11 -4.28 -0.47 9.29
C PHE A 11 -5.30 -1.43 9.90
N LYS A 12 -6.59 -1.05 9.95
CA LYS A 12 -7.71 -1.93 10.34
C LYS A 12 -7.43 -2.74 11.61
N ASN A 13 -7.13 -4.03 11.49
CA ASN A 13 -6.83 -4.92 12.62
C ASN A 13 -5.34 -4.94 13.02
N ALA A 14 -4.45 -4.37 12.19
CA ALA A 14 -3.04 -4.17 12.47
C ALA A 14 -2.81 -2.84 13.21
N LYS A 15 -2.53 -2.94 14.51
CA LYS A 15 -2.23 -1.78 15.35
C LYS A 15 -0.91 -1.12 14.96
N GLU A 16 -0.77 0.17 15.20
CA GLU A 16 0.45 0.95 14.92
C GLU A 16 1.73 0.33 15.53
N ARG A 17 1.64 -0.26 16.72
CA ARG A 17 2.77 -0.89 17.43
C ARG A 17 3.20 -2.25 16.86
N LYS A 18 2.43 -2.81 15.93
CA LYS A 18 2.71 -4.12 15.32
C LYS A 18 2.98 -3.92 13.84
N LEU A 19 4.27 -3.91 13.48
CA LEU A 19 4.71 -3.93 12.09
C LEU A 19 4.46 -5.33 11.53
N ALA A 20 3.71 -5.41 10.43
CA ALA A 20 3.58 -6.62 9.64
C ALA A 20 4.52 -6.50 8.43
N GLU A 21 5.23 -7.58 8.12
CA GLU A 21 6.21 -7.64 7.04
C GLU A 21 6.02 -8.93 6.26
N PHE A 22 6.02 -8.82 4.93
CA PHE A 22 5.85 -9.95 4.02
C PHE A 22 6.75 -9.78 2.80
N GLU A 23 7.42 -10.86 2.42
CA GLU A 23 8.12 -10.99 1.14
C GLU A 23 7.24 -11.72 0.13
N PHE A 24 7.34 -11.32 -1.13
CA PHE A 24 6.59 -11.87 -2.25
C PHE A 24 7.55 -12.56 -3.22
N GLY A 25 7.28 -13.83 -3.50
CA GLY A 25 7.91 -14.58 -4.57
C GLY A 25 7.12 -14.49 -5.89
N PRO A 26 7.58 -15.21 -6.94
CA PRO A 26 6.89 -15.28 -8.24
C PRO A 26 5.43 -15.74 -8.14
N LEU A 27 5.13 -16.58 -7.15
CA LEU A 27 3.79 -16.92 -6.73
C LEU A 27 3.72 -16.84 -5.21
N THR A 28 2.82 -15.99 -4.70
CA THR A 28 2.55 -15.90 -3.26
C THR A 28 1.07 -16.13 -3.00
N ARG A 29 0.75 -17.05 -2.08
CA ARG A 29 -0.63 -17.32 -1.65
C ARG A 29 -0.82 -16.86 -0.21
N ILE A 30 -1.71 -15.89 -0.02
CA ILE A 30 -2.12 -15.41 1.30
C ILE A 30 -3.39 -16.16 1.71
N SER A 31 -3.31 -16.99 2.75
CA SER A 31 -4.43 -17.77 3.28
C SER A 31 -4.57 -17.61 4.79
N GLY A 32 -5.76 -17.92 5.31
CA GLY A 32 -6.10 -17.78 6.73
C GLY A 32 -7.61 -17.65 6.91
N GLU A 33 -8.07 -17.61 8.15
CA GLU A 33 -9.50 -17.50 8.48
C GLU A 33 -10.10 -16.17 8.02
N ASN A 34 -11.43 -16.12 7.94
CA ASN A 34 -12.15 -14.87 7.71
C ASN A 34 -11.78 -13.85 8.81
N TYR A 35 -11.74 -12.56 8.44
CA TYR A 35 -11.37 -11.46 9.34
C TYR A 35 -9.93 -11.48 9.88
N ALA A 36 -9.07 -12.44 9.46
CA ALA A 36 -7.66 -12.51 9.85
C ALA A 36 -6.78 -11.37 9.27
N GLY A 37 -7.35 -10.45 8.49
CA GLY A 37 -6.61 -9.30 7.93
C GLY A 37 -5.96 -9.55 6.58
N LYS A 38 -6.35 -10.61 5.85
CA LYS A 38 -5.83 -10.91 4.50
C LYS A 38 -6.06 -9.75 3.52
N THR A 39 -7.30 -9.23 3.45
CA THR A 39 -7.67 -8.09 2.59
C THR A 39 -6.90 -6.81 2.94
N THR A 40 -6.52 -6.64 4.21
CA THR A 40 -5.74 -5.48 4.68
C THR A 40 -4.40 -5.36 3.97
N ILE A 41 -3.78 -6.48 3.56
CA ILE A 41 -2.50 -6.46 2.84
C ILE A 41 -2.69 -5.80 1.46
N GLY A 42 -3.72 -6.19 0.71
CA GLY A 42 -4.05 -5.57 -0.57
C GLY A 42 -4.43 -4.09 -0.43
N GLU A 43 -5.17 -3.74 0.62
CA GLU A 43 -5.51 -2.33 0.89
C GLU A 43 -4.28 -1.48 1.24
N ALA A 44 -3.33 -2.02 2.01
CA ALA A 44 -2.09 -1.34 2.32
C ALA A 44 -1.26 -1.08 1.05
N ILE A 45 -1.24 -2.04 0.11
CA ILE A 45 -0.61 -1.87 -1.20
C ILE A 45 -1.28 -0.74 -2.00
N CYS A 46 -2.60 -0.78 -2.20
CA CYS A 46 -3.34 0.26 -2.93
C CYS A 46 -3.14 1.65 -2.31
N TRP A 47 -3.14 1.70 -0.98
CA TRP A 47 -2.95 2.93 -0.24
C TRP A 47 -1.53 3.48 -0.41
N ALA A 48 -0.49 2.65 -0.35
CA ALA A 48 0.88 3.07 -0.55
C ALA A 48 1.14 3.63 -1.95
N LEU A 49 0.61 2.95 -2.98
CA LEU A 49 0.79 3.32 -4.38
C LEU A 49 -0.01 4.58 -4.76
N TYR A 50 -1.29 4.62 -4.39
CA TYR A 50 -2.24 5.63 -4.92
C TYR A 50 -2.99 6.43 -3.85
N GLY A 51 -2.88 6.07 -2.58
CA GLY A 51 -3.63 6.72 -1.51
C GLY A 51 -5.12 6.39 -1.49
N CYS A 52 -5.51 5.29 -2.13
CA CYS A 52 -6.90 4.88 -2.27
C CYS A 52 -7.17 3.52 -1.60
N SER A 53 -8.44 3.18 -1.42
CA SER A 53 -8.86 1.86 -0.98
C SER A 53 -8.73 0.83 -2.12
N LEU A 54 -8.94 -0.45 -1.81
CA LEU A 54 -8.99 -1.53 -2.80
C LEU A 54 -10.11 -1.35 -3.86
N THR A 55 -11.11 -0.51 -3.54
CA THR A 55 -12.22 -0.15 -4.45
C THR A 55 -11.98 1.20 -5.16
N GLY A 56 -10.79 1.79 -5.03
CA GLY A 56 -10.43 3.07 -5.66
C GLY A 56 -10.94 4.33 -4.97
N ASN A 57 -11.46 4.24 -3.74
CA ASN A 57 -11.92 5.41 -2.99
C ASN A 57 -10.72 6.20 -2.44
N ASP A 58 -10.56 7.45 -2.88
CA ASP A 58 -9.47 8.34 -2.46
C ASP A 58 -9.63 8.88 -1.02
N LYS A 59 -10.79 8.70 -0.39
CA LYS A 59 -11.01 8.97 1.06
C LYS A 59 -10.69 7.74 1.91
N ALA A 60 -9.63 7.03 1.56
CA ALA A 60 -9.27 5.74 2.15
C ALA A 60 -8.86 5.84 3.62
N ASP A 61 -8.21 6.94 4.02
CA ASP A 61 -7.54 7.04 5.31
C ASP A 61 -8.47 6.80 6.51
N SER A 62 -9.67 7.39 6.52
CA SER A 62 -10.62 7.19 7.62
C SER A 62 -11.24 5.79 7.63
N LEU A 63 -11.21 5.09 6.49
CA LEU A 63 -11.71 3.71 6.36
C LEU A 63 -10.65 2.67 6.75
N LEU A 64 -9.38 2.98 6.48
CA LEU A 64 -8.25 2.06 6.64
C LEU A 64 -7.51 2.24 7.96
N LEU A 65 -7.53 3.43 8.57
CA LEU A 65 -6.87 3.69 9.85
C LEU A 65 -7.43 2.77 10.95
N ASN A 66 -6.53 2.08 11.66
CA ASN A 66 -6.91 1.34 12.87
C ASN A 66 -7.43 2.32 13.94
N LYS A 67 -8.55 1.98 14.59
CA LYS A 67 -9.25 2.85 15.54
C LYS A 67 -8.41 3.29 16.75
N ASP A 68 -7.42 2.51 17.13
CA ASP A 68 -6.52 2.78 18.26
C ASP A 68 -5.17 3.39 17.82
N SER A 69 -5.02 3.71 16.53
CA SER A 69 -3.77 4.19 15.93
C SER A 69 -3.89 5.66 15.52
N LYS A 70 -2.78 6.39 15.55
CA LYS A 70 -2.71 7.79 15.08
C LYS A 70 -1.90 7.92 13.78
N ARG A 71 -1.25 6.83 13.38
CA ARG A 71 -0.38 6.74 12.22
C ARG A 71 -0.75 5.55 11.35
N MET A 72 -0.67 5.76 10.05
CA MET A 72 -0.59 4.70 9.04
C MET A 72 0.77 4.76 8.40
N TYR A 73 1.35 3.60 8.12
CA TYR A 73 2.63 3.49 7.45
C TYR A 73 2.66 2.26 6.56
N VAL A 74 3.16 2.45 5.35
CA VAL A 74 3.48 1.38 4.43
C VAL A 74 4.81 1.69 3.76
N GLU A 75 5.65 0.68 3.64
CA GLU A 75 6.86 0.66 2.82
C GLU A 75 6.74 -0.50 1.84
N LEU A 76 7.01 -0.23 0.56
CA LEU A 76 7.03 -1.21 -0.53
C LEU A 76 8.41 -1.24 -1.17
N ASP A 77 8.90 -2.45 -1.41
CA ASP A 77 10.01 -2.72 -2.32
C ASP A 77 9.42 -3.05 -3.70
N LEU A 78 9.75 -2.22 -4.68
CA LEU A 78 9.21 -2.24 -6.03
C LEU A 78 10.33 -2.43 -7.06
N VAL A 79 10.03 -3.12 -8.15
CA VAL A 79 10.81 -3.07 -9.38
C VAL A 79 9.92 -2.46 -10.45
N ASP A 80 10.36 -1.40 -11.12
CA ASP A 80 9.59 -0.74 -12.18
C ASP A 80 9.57 -1.57 -13.48
N GLU A 81 9.17 -0.97 -14.60
CA GLU A 81 9.21 -1.62 -15.92
C GLU A 81 10.59 -1.64 -16.58
N THR A 82 11.51 -0.80 -16.12
CA THR A 82 12.90 -0.72 -16.60
C THR A 82 13.82 -1.71 -15.88
N GLY A 83 13.34 -2.32 -14.79
CA GLY A 83 14.13 -3.20 -13.92
C GLY A 83 14.80 -2.45 -12.77
N THR A 84 14.50 -1.16 -12.58
CA THR A 84 15.03 -0.34 -11.50
C THR A 84 14.31 -0.64 -10.19
N GLU A 85 15.08 -0.82 -9.12
CA GLU A 85 14.58 -1.08 -7.78
C GLU A 85 14.26 0.24 -7.06
N HIS A 86 13.11 0.28 -6.38
CA HIS A 86 12.61 1.46 -5.68
C HIS A 86 12.08 1.10 -4.30
N ILE A 87 12.32 1.98 -3.33
CA ILE A 87 11.68 1.94 -2.02
C ILE A 87 10.64 3.07 -1.95
N LEU A 88 9.36 2.69 -1.91
CA LEU A 88 8.25 3.62 -1.76
C LEU A 88 7.70 3.54 -0.34
N THR A 89 7.80 4.64 0.39
CA THR A 89 7.16 4.80 1.69
C THR A 89 6.01 5.80 1.62
N ARG A 90 4.84 5.42 2.15
CA ARG A 90 3.76 6.35 2.46
C ARG A 90 3.46 6.32 3.95
N GLU A 91 3.40 7.50 4.55
CA GLU A 91 3.09 7.65 5.96
C GLU A 91 2.03 8.72 6.14
N ARG A 92 1.01 8.42 6.95
CA ARG A 92 0.06 9.42 7.45
C ARG A 92 0.19 9.53 8.96
N LYS A 93 0.38 10.74 9.48
CA LYS A 93 0.37 11.08 10.91
C LYS A 93 -0.65 12.18 11.13
N GLY A 94 -1.76 11.86 11.82
CA GLY A 94 -2.88 12.79 11.97
C GLY A 94 -3.52 13.11 10.61
N THR A 95 -3.39 14.35 10.14
CA THR A 95 -3.87 14.81 8.82
C THR A 95 -2.76 14.95 7.78
N LYS A 96 -1.49 14.85 8.19
CA LYS A 96 -0.34 15.00 7.30
C LYS A 96 0.00 13.66 6.67
N THR A 97 0.05 13.63 5.35
CA THR A 97 0.54 12.50 4.56
C THR A 97 1.88 12.88 3.92
N THR A 98 2.85 11.97 4.00
CA THR A 98 4.18 12.11 3.40
C THR A 98 4.42 10.89 2.50
N ILE A 99 4.98 11.14 1.31
CA ILE A 99 5.41 10.10 0.38
C ILE A 99 6.91 10.29 0.19
N ILE A 100 7.66 9.20 0.29
CA ILE A 100 9.11 9.15 0.12
C ILE A 100 9.40 8.07 -0.92
N LEU A 101 10.13 8.43 -1.97
CA LEU A 101 10.64 7.52 -2.99
C LEU A 101 12.16 7.59 -2.95
N ASP A 102 12.81 6.45 -2.74
CA ASP A 102 14.28 6.31 -2.71
C ASP A 102 14.97 7.29 -1.75
N GLY A 103 14.34 7.52 -0.60
CA GLY A 103 14.82 8.43 0.44
C GLY A 103 14.47 9.91 0.21
N GLY A 104 13.92 10.29 -0.96
CA GLY A 104 13.51 11.65 -1.29
C GLY A 104 12.01 11.89 -1.15
N PRO A 105 11.55 13.02 -0.57
CA PRO A 105 10.13 13.35 -0.53
C PRO A 105 9.60 13.65 -1.93
N VAL A 106 8.45 13.07 -2.28
CA VAL A 106 7.79 13.24 -3.58
C VAL A 106 6.29 13.54 -3.42
N LYS A 107 5.65 14.02 -4.48
CA LYS A 107 4.19 14.16 -4.58
C LYS A 107 3.60 12.93 -5.26
N GLN A 108 2.29 12.73 -5.10
CA GLN A 108 1.56 11.65 -5.79
C GLN A 108 1.74 11.70 -7.32
N ILE A 109 1.78 12.91 -7.90
CA ILE A 109 1.92 13.08 -9.35
C ILE A 109 3.30 12.63 -9.85
N ASP A 110 4.33 12.70 -9.00
CA ASP A 110 5.69 12.30 -9.37
C ASP A 110 5.82 10.78 -9.47
N LEU A 111 4.92 10.02 -8.83
CA LEU A 111 4.90 8.55 -8.90
C LEU A 111 4.40 8.03 -10.27
N ALA A 112 3.79 8.87 -11.11
CA ALA A 112 3.29 8.46 -12.41
C ALA A 112 4.38 8.02 -13.40
N SER A 113 5.66 8.31 -13.10
CA SER A 113 6.80 7.84 -13.89
C SER A 113 7.18 6.37 -13.62
N ILE A 114 6.81 5.83 -12.45
CA ILE A 114 7.18 4.46 -12.04
C ILE A 114 5.96 3.56 -11.80
N LEU A 115 4.77 4.16 -11.62
CA LEU A 115 3.52 3.45 -11.39
C LEU A 115 2.65 3.44 -12.66
N PRO A 116 1.97 2.31 -12.94
CA PRO A 116 0.93 2.31 -13.95
C PRO A 116 -0.23 3.23 -13.56
N ASP A 117 -1.11 3.53 -14.52
CA ASP A 117 -2.35 4.25 -14.26
C ASP A 117 -3.16 3.58 -13.12
N LYS A 118 -3.75 4.40 -12.24
CA LYS A 118 -4.47 3.93 -11.06
C LYS A 118 -5.59 2.95 -11.42
N ASN A 119 -6.38 3.27 -12.44
CA ASN A 119 -7.55 2.46 -12.79
C ASN A 119 -7.11 1.17 -13.48
N VAL A 120 -6.06 1.22 -14.31
CA VAL A 120 -5.45 0.02 -14.92
C VAL A 120 -4.92 -0.92 -13.84
N PHE A 121 -4.20 -0.39 -12.85
CA PHE A 121 -3.71 -1.21 -11.73
C PHE A 121 -4.85 -1.87 -10.97
N LEU A 122 -5.86 -1.08 -10.56
CA LEU A 122 -6.97 -1.57 -9.74
C LEU A 122 -7.80 -2.64 -10.49
N ALA A 123 -8.01 -2.48 -11.79
CA ALA A 123 -8.71 -3.44 -12.64
C ALA A 123 -8.05 -4.82 -12.69
N VAL A 124 -6.71 -4.87 -12.61
CA VAL A 124 -5.96 -6.13 -12.61
C VAL A 124 -5.79 -6.67 -11.18
N PHE A 125 -5.63 -5.77 -10.21
CA PHE A 125 -5.32 -6.12 -8.83
C PHE A 125 -6.54 -6.58 -8.02
N ASN A 126 -7.72 -6.04 -8.32
CA ASN A 126 -8.97 -6.40 -7.66
C ASN A 126 -10.06 -6.66 -8.71
N LEU A 127 -10.50 -7.91 -8.85
CA LEU A 127 -11.52 -8.31 -9.82
C LEU A 127 -12.90 -7.69 -9.52
N GLU A 128 -13.13 -7.18 -8.31
CA GLU A 128 -14.36 -6.48 -7.94
C GLU A 128 -14.31 -4.97 -8.26
N TYR A 129 -13.20 -4.49 -8.83
CA TYR A 129 -13.09 -3.12 -9.31
C TYR A 129 -13.75 -3.00 -10.68
N PHE A 130 -15.07 -2.73 -10.72
CA PHE A 130 -15.87 -2.01 -11.74
C PHE A 130 -17.37 -2.11 -11.42
#